data_AF-A0A838PCS5-F1
#
_entry.id   AF-A0A838PCS5-F1
#
_cell.length_a   1.000
_cell.length_b   1.000
_cell.length_c   1.000
_cell.angle_alpha   90.00
_cell.angle_beta   90.00
_cell.angle_gamma   90.00
#
_symmetry.space_group_name_H-M   'P 1'
#
loop_
_entity.id
_entity.type
_entity.pdbx_description
1 polymer ?
#
loop_
_entity_poly.entity_id
_entity_poly.type
_entity_poly.pdbx_seq_one_letter_code
_entity_poly.pdbx_strand_id
1 'polypeptide(L)'
;MRKSESREEDGLGPQTNDQRKVESRINDLAGEFSRGQGVSRRNFLFTAAGMATAFLAMNEVYGDLFDVSRAKPTLWMSRPGLGI
;
A
#
# COMPACT_ATOMS: atom_id res chain seq x y z
N MET A 1 -44.40 5.13 -14.59
CA MET A 1 -43.29 5.91 -14.02
C MET A 1 -42.58 5.06 -12.98
N ARG A 2 -41.47 4.40 -13.34
CA ARG A 2 -40.59 3.71 -12.37
C ARG A 2 -39.49 4.71 -11.98
N LYS A 3 -39.50 5.19 -10.75
CA LYS A 3 -38.31 5.81 -10.15
C LYS A 3 -38.39 5.72 -8.63
N SER A 4 -38.21 4.51 -8.13
CA SER A 4 -38.06 4.23 -6.70
C SER A 4 -37.02 3.13 -6.52
N GLU A 5 -35.82 3.30 -7.08
CA GLU A 5 -34.66 2.40 -6.91
C GLU A 5 -33.46 3.04 -7.63
N SER A 6 -32.82 4.06 -7.05
CA SER A 6 -31.55 4.60 -7.60
C SER A 6 -30.68 5.39 -6.61
N ARG A 7 -31.04 5.46 -5.32
CA ARG A 7 -30.25 6.24 -4.34
C ARG A 7 -29.34 5.39 -3.45
N GLU A 8 -29.50 4.06 -3.48
CA GLU A 8 -28.69 3.13 -2.69
C GLU A 8 -27.51 2.55 -3.49
N GLU A 9 -27.30 2.97 -4.75
CA GLU A 9 -26.37 2.32 -5.69
C GLU A 9 -25.09 3.10 -6.04
N ASP A 10 -24.71 4.11 -5.26
CA ASP A 10 -23.46 4.85 -5.49
C ASP A 10 -22.64 4.91 -4.19
N GLY A 11 -22.04 3.78 -3.82
CA GLY A 11 -21.29 3.58 -2.57
C GLY A 11 -20.01 4.42 -2.40
N LEU A 12 -19.81 5.46 -3.21
CA LEU A 12 -18.62 6.29 -3.25
C LEU A 12 -18.95 7.72 -2.82
N GLY A 13 -19.22 7.89 -1.52
CA GLY A 13 -19.14 9.21 -0.90
C GLY A 13 -17.73 9.83 -1.05
N PRO A 14 -17.56 11.14 -0.83
CA PRO A 14 -16.24 11.77 -0.91
C PRO A 14 -15.23 11.08 0.00
N GLN A 15 -14.00 10.90 -0.49
CA GLN A 15 -12.92 10.25 0.25
C GLN A 15 -12.68 10.96 1.59
N THR A 16 -12.71 10.19 2.69
CA THR A 16 -12.49 10.70 4.03
C THR A 16 -11.05 11.16 4.23
N ASN A 17 -10.81 11.98 5.26
CA ASN A 17 -9.45 12.44 5.58
C ASN A 17 -8.50 11.27 5.86
N ASP A 18 -8.98 10.21 6.52
CA ASP A 18 -8.17 9.05 6.84
C ASP A 18 -7.90 8.18 5.61
N GLN A 19 -8.88 8.04 4.70
CA GLN A 19 -8.64 7.39 3.40
C GLN A 19 -7.57 8.13 2.57
N ARG A 20 -7.55 9.46 2.59
CA ARG A 20 -6.48 10.26 1.94
C ARG A 20 -5.12 10.04 2.59
N LYS A 21 -5.07 9.95 3.93
CA LYS A 21 -3.83 9.63 4.65
C LYS A 21 -3.30 8.26 4.24
N VAL A 22 -4.16 7.24 4.18
CA VAL A 22 -3.77 5.90 3.72
C VAL A 22 -3.18 5.96 2.32
N GLU A 23 -3.87 6.61 1.38
CA GLU A 23 -3.39 6.75 0.00
C GLU A 23 -2.02 7.45 -0.06
N SER A 24 -1.83 8.52 0.70
CA SER A 24 -0.54 9.20 0.81
C SER A 24 0.55 8.27 1.32
N ARG A 25 0.29 7.52 2.41
CA ARG A 25 1.26 6.59 3.01
C ARG A 25 1.61 5.43 2.07
N ILE A 26 0.64 4.90 1.32
CA ILE A 26 0.90 3.89 0.29
C ILE A 26 1.86 4.44 -0.76
N ASN A 27 1.61 5.65 -1.25
CA ASN A 27 2.43 6.27 -2.27
C ASN A 27 3.87 6.53 -1.80
N ASP A 28 4.04 6.99 -0.57
CA ASP A 28 5.36 7.25 0.04
C ASP A 28 6.17 5.95 0.18
N LEU A 29 5.59 4.94 0.85
CA LEU A 29 6.25 3.67 1.11
C LEU A 29 6.55 2.90 -0.19
N ALA A 30 5.62 2.91 -1.15
CA ALA A 30 5.84 2.29 -2.44
C ALA A 30 6.97 2.98 -3.22
N GLY A 31 7.10 4.31 -3.11
CA GLY A 31 8.21 5.05 -3.71
C GLY A 31 9.56 4.76 -3.05
N GLU A 32 9.58 4.51 -1.75
CA GLU A 32 10.79 4.08 -1.03
C GLU A 32 11.20 2.66 -1.43
N PHE A 33 10.28 1.70 -1.35
CA PHE A 33 10.60 0.29 -1.54
C PHE A 33 10.79 -0.11 -3.00
N SER A 34 10.11 0.54 -3.95
CA SER A 34 10.31 0.25 -5.38
C SER A 34 11.72 0.64 -5.84
N ARG A 35 12.29 1.72 -5.29
CA ARG A 35 13.67 2.15 -5.58
C ARG A 35 14.69 1.10 -5.17
N GLY A 36 14.52 0.47 -4.01
CA GLY A 36 15.41 -0.60 -3.54
C GLY A 36 15.36 -1.88 -4.40
N GLN A 37 14.25 -2.11 -5.11
CA GLN A 37 14.05 -3.28 -5.99
C GLN A 37 14.30 -2.98 -7.47
N GLY A 38 14.62 -1.73 -7.84
CA GLY A 38 14.84 -1.34 -9.24
C GLY A 38 13.59 -1.41 -10.13
N VAL A 39 12.40 -1.38 -9.54
CA VAL A 39 11.11 -1.45 -10.28
C VAL A 39 10.34 -0.14 -10.18
N SER A 40 9.42 0.08 -11.11
CA SER A 40 8.50 1.22 -11.02
C SER A 40 7.56 1.06 -9.82
N ARG A 41 7.12 2.18 -9.24
CA ARG A 41 6.14 2.19 -8.14
C ARG A 41 4.87 1.40 -8.50
N ARG A 42 4.39 1.53 -9.74
CA ARG A 42 3.21 0.80 -10.22
C ARG A 42 3.46 -0.71 -10.22
N ASN A 43 4.59 -1.15 -10.77
CA ASN A 43 4.92 -2.59 -10.80
C ASN A 43 5.14 -3.14 -9.39
N PHE A 44 5.72 -2.35 -8.49
CA PHE A 44 5.85 -2.70 -7.08
C PHE A 44 4.48 -2.93 -6.43
N LEU A 45 3.52 -2.03 -6.64
CA LEU A 45 2.16 -2.15 -6.09
C LEU A 45 1.39 -3.38 -6.60
N PHE A 46 1.77 -3.94 -7.76
CA PHE A 46 1.21 -5.19 -8.28
C PHE A 46 1.78 -6.46 -7.63
N THR A 47 2.74 -6.35 -6.72
CA THR A 47 3.39 -7.48 -6.06
C THR A 47 2.81 -7.76 -4.67
N ALA A 48 3.15 -8.92 -4.10
CA ALA A 48 2.84 -9.22 -2.69
C ALA A 48 3.45 -8.20 -1.71
N ALA A 49 4.66 -7.68 -2.00
CA ALA A 49 5.28 -6.63 -1.19
C ALA A 49 4.51 -5.31 -1.27
N GLY A 50 3.94 -5.00 -2.44
CA GLY A 50 3.03 -3.87 -2.63
C GLY A 50 1.75 -4.00 -1.81
N MET A 51 1.15 -5.19 -1.79
CA MET A 51 -0.01 -5.49 -0.96
C MET A 51 0.31 -5.33 0.55
N ALA A 52 1.43 -5.90 1.01
CA ALA A 52 1.88 -5.75 2.40
C ALA A 52 2.11 -4.28 2.78
N THR A 53 2.60 -3.47 1.83
CA THR A 53 2.76 -2.02 2.02
C THR A 53 1.41 -1.32 2.22
N ALA A 54 0.35 -1.74 1.51
CA ALA A 54 -0.99 -1.21 1.72
C ALA A 54 -1.55 -1.53 3.11
N PHE A 55 -1.34 -2.77 3.59
CA PHE A 55 -1.72 -3.15 4.95
C PHE A 55 -0.95 -2.37 6.00
N LEU A 56 0.36 -2.16 5.81
CA LEU A 56 1.17 -1.35 6.72
C LEU A 56 0.66 0.10 6.77
N ALA A 57 0.33 0.69 5.62
CA ALA A 57 -0.22 2.05 5.56
C ALA A 57 -1.57 2.18 6.25
N MET A 58 -2.44 1.16 6.13
CA MET A 58 -3.71 1.12 6.86
C MET A 58 -3.49 1.02 8.37
N ASN A 59 -2.51 0.22 8.81
CA ASN A 59 -2.19 0.13 10.23
C ASN A 59 -1.71 1.46 10.82
N GLU A 60 -0.92 2.21 10.07
CA GLU A 60 -0.41 3.51 10.53
C GLU A 60 -1.53 4.57 10.68
N VAL A 61 -2.65 4.44 9.97
CA VAL A 61 -3.78 5.38 10.04
C VAL A 61 -4.87 4.93 11.01
N TYR A 62 -5.21 3.64 11.02
CA TYR A 62 -6.34 3.10 11.76
C TYR A 62 -5.95 2.31 13.02
N GLY A 63 -4.65 2.12 13.27
CA GLY A 63 -4.14 1.27 14.35
C GLY A 63 -3.91 -0.16 13.89
N ASP A 64 -3.55 -1.05 14.82
CA ASP A 64 -3.10 -2.40 14.51
C ASP A 64 -4.24 -3.33 14.01
N LEU A 65 -4.55 -3.25 12.71
CA LEU A 65 -5.64 -4.01 12.07
C LEU A 65 -5.15 -5.28 11.38
N PHE A 66 -3.93 -5.27 10.87
CA PHE A 66 -3.35 -6.35 10.08
C PHE A 66 -2.04 -6.81 10.69
N ASP A 67 -1.83 -8.12 10.83
CA ASP A 67 -0.54 -8.67 11.26
C ASP A 67 0.45 -8.63 10.09
N VAL A 68 1.06 -7.47 9.89
CA VAL A 68 2.09 -7.24 8.87
C VAL A 68 3.35 -6.68 9.50
N SER A 69 4.45 -7.44 9.40
CA SER A 69 5.75 -6.93 9.79
C SER A 69 6.21 -5.83 8.83
N ARG A 70 6.80 -4.75 9.37
CA ARG A 70 7.56 -3.82 8.54
C ARG A 70 8.60 -4.61 7.77
N ALA A 71 8.49 -4.65 6.45
CA ALA A 71 9.45 -5.29 5.57
C ALA A 71 10.81 -4.62 5.80
N LYS A 72 11.60 -5.18 6.70
CA LYS A 72 12.95 -4.74 6.97
C LYS A 72 13.77 -5.12 5.74
N PRO A 73 14.49 -4.20 5.09
CA PRO A 73 15.46 -4.59 4.07
C PRO A 73 16.40 -5.59 4.73
N THR A 74 16.30 -6.86 4.33
CA THR A 74 17.07 -7.91 4.96
C THR A 74 18.52 -7.73 4.52
N LEU A 75 19.42 -7.91 5.49
CA LEU A 75 20.85 -7.56 5.46
C LEU A 75 21.65 -8.16 4.27
N TRP A 76 21.07 -9.09 3.48
CA TRP A 76 21.72 -9.63 2.28
C TRP A 76 21.90 -8.57 1.17
N MET A 77 21.16 -7.46 1.20
CA MET A 77 21.32 -6.32 0.28
C MET A 77 22.52 -5.41 0.61
N SER A 78 23.26 -5.66 1.70
CA SER A 78 24.45 -4.88 2.11
C SER A 78 25.78 -5.65 2.03
N ARG A 79 25.84 -6.81 1.38
CA ARG A 79 27.09 -7.57 1.23
C ARG A 79 27.54 -7.60 -0.24
N PRO A 80 28.52 -6.77 -0.65
CA PRO A 80 29.18 -6.99 -1.93
C PRO A 80 30.06 -8.24 -1.82
N GLY A 81 29.79 -9.26 -2.65
CA GLY A 81 30.77 -10.32 -2.92
C GLY A 81 30.44 -11.74 -2.43
N LEU A 82 29.28 -12.30 -2.80
CA LEU A 82 29.19 -13.76 -2.88
C LEU A 82 28.71 -14.16 -4.27
N GLY A 83 29.69 -14.29 -5.16
CA GLY A 83 29.53 -15.08 -6.38
C GLY A 83 29.45 -16.55 -6.01
N ILE A 84 28.51 -17.23 -6.65
CA ILE A 84 28.56 -18.64 -6.99
C ILE A 84 28.48 -18.73 -8.50
#